data_AF-A0A537YWN1-F1
#
_entry.id   AF-A0A537YWN1-F1
#
_cell.length_a   1.000
_cell.length_b   1.000
_cell.length_c   1.000
_cell.angle_alpha   90.00
_cell.angle_beta   90.00
_cell.angle_gamma   90.00
#
_symmetry.space_group_name_H-M   'P 1'
#
loop_
_entity.id
_entity.type
_entity.pdbx_description
1 polymer ?
#
loop_
_entity_poly.entity_id
_entity_poly.type
_entity_poly.pdbx_seq_one_letter_code
_entity_poly.pdbx_strand_id
1 'polypeptide(L)'
;MWDGGASRRCAHCASRRCATASRSSGSRRLPETLAVSKVGRVKVRVDSDTCVGHGRCYVLAPEVFGPDEYGHSEVLLDEVPPEL
;
A
#
# COMPACT_ATOMS: atom_id res chain seq x y z
N MET A 1 -22.21 -29.81 19.86
CA MET A 1 -21.82 -30.80 20.88
C MET A 1 -20.52 -31.49 20.46
N TRP A 2 -19.44 -30.71 20.34
CA TRP A 2 -18.06 -31.20 20.33
C TRP A 2 -17.31 -30.24 21.25
N ASP A 3 -17.28 -30.67 22.50
CA ASP A 3 -16.57 -30.10 23.62
C ASP A 3 -15.06 -30.23 23.44
N GLY A 4 -14.34 -29.15 23.76
CA GLY A 4 -13.21 -29.22 24.67
C GLY A 4 -11.86 -29.75 24.16
N GLY A 5 -10.81 -29.02 24.54
CA GLY A 5 -9.61 -29.70 25.04
C GLY A 5 -8.31 -29.26 24.39
N ALA A 6 -7.55 -28.47 25.14
CA ALA A 6 -6.25 -27.96 24.77
C ALA A 6 -5.19 -29.05 24.54
N SER A 7 -4.42 -28.90 23.46
CA SER A 7 -2.97 -29.11 23.50
C SER A 7 -2.26 -28.24 22.45
N ARG A 8 -2.41 -26.91 22.57
CA ARG A 8 -1.56 -25.95 21.85
C ARG A 8 -0.15 -25.94 22.47
N ARG A 9 0.64 -26.98 22.22
CA ARG A 9 2.07 -27.00 22.57
C ARG A 9 2.87 -27.53 21.40
N CYS A 10 3.43 -26.62 20.60
CA CYS A 10 4.48 -26.94 19.64
C CYS A 10 5.76 -27.28 20.41
N ALA A 11 6.37 -28.43 20.11
CA ALA A 11 7.48 -29.04 20.86
C ALA A 11 8.84 -28.32 20.73
N HIS A 12 8.87 -27.09 20.18
CA HIS A 12 10.14 -26.48 19.72
C HIS A 12 10.58 -25.21 20.45
N CYS A 13 9.93 -24.79 21.54
CA CYS A 13 10.25 -23.51 22.18
C CYS A 13 10.93 -23.69 23.55
N ALA A 14 12.28 -23.74 23.56
CA ALA A 14 13.08 -23.76 24.79
C ALA A 14 13.16 -22.39 25.52
N SER A 15 12.49 -21.36 24.99
CA SER A 15 12.35 -20.05 25.66
C SER A 15 10.92 -19.56 25.52
N ARG A 16 10.18 -19.45 26.62
CA ARG A 16 8.73 -19.17 26.72
C ARG A 16 8.27 -17.83 26.07
N ARG A 17 8.39 -17.70 24.76
CA ARG A 17 7.82 -16.62 23.96
C ARG A 17 7.31 -17.21 22.65
N CYS A 18 6.04 -17.60 22.67
CA CYS A 18 5.30 -18.02 21.49
C CYS A 18 5.17 -16.82 20.53
N ALA A 19 5.35 -17.06 19.22
CA ALA A 19 5.28 -16.03 18.17
C ALA A 19 3.91 -15.32 18.04
N THR A 20 2.90 -15.73 18.81
CA THR A 20 1.60 -15.06 18.89
C THR A 20 1.51 -14.01 20.00
N ALA A 21 2.54 -13.81 20.82
CA ALA A 21 2.48 -12.94 22.01
C ALA A 21 3.24 -11.61 21.89
N SER A 22 3.70 -11.22 20.70
CA SER A 22 4.28 -9.86 20.51
C SER A 22 4.08 -9.30 19.11
N ARG A 23 2.82 -9.10 18.71
CA ARG A 23 2.46 -7.98 17.84
C ARG A 23 1.13 -7.40 18.30
N SER A 24 1.17 -6.66 19.40
CA SER A 24 0.19 -5.60 19.64
C SER A 24 0.47 -4.43 18.69
N SER A 25 0.25 -4.63 17.39
CA SER A 25 -0.03 -3.51 16.48
C SER A 25 -1.52 -3.56 16.19
N GLY A 26 -2.31 -3.31 17.24
CA GLY A 26 -3.74 -3.16 17.10
C GLY A 26 -4.02 -2.14 16.01
N SER A 27 -4.73 -2.55 14.96
CA SER A 27 -5.44 -1.59 14.13
C SER A 27 -6.47 -0.94 15.04
N ARG A 28 -6.11 0.22 15.60
CA ARG A 28 -7.11 1.09 16.20
C ARG A 28 -8.03 1.46 15.05
N ARG A 29 -9.20 0.81 14.99
CA ARG A 29 -10.32 1.25 14.16
C ARG A 29 -10.60 2.69 14.58
N LEU A 30 -10.22 3.64 13.73
CA LEU A 30 -10.66 5.01 13.89
C LEU A 30 -12.18 5.02 13.70
N PRO A 31 -12.95 5.85 14.43
CA PRO A 31 -14.36 6.04 14.14
C PRO A 31 -14.51 6.50 12.69
N GLU A 32 -15.48 5.94 11.95
CA GLU A 32 -15.68 6.12 10.50
C GLU A 32 -15.85 7.59 10.05
N THR A 33 -15.93 8.53 11.00
CA THR A 33 -16.19 9.95 10.77
C THR A 33 -14.94 10.85 10.89
N LEU A 34 -13.78 10.35 11.34
CA LEU A 34 -12.57 11.16 11.50
C LEU A 34 -11.58 10.96 10.34
N ALA A 35 -11.76 11.81 9.33
CA ALA A 35 -10.76 12.35 8.41
C ALA A 35 -10.22 11.46 7.27
N VAL A 36 -10.95 11.42 6.15
CA VAL A 36 -10.26 11.62 4.85
C VAL A 36 -9.72 13.04 4.90
N SER A 37 -8.45 13.18 5.29
CA SER A 37 -7.75 14.46 5.23
C SER A 37 -7.87 14.97 3.80
N LYS A 38 -8.33 16.22 3.63
CA LYS A 38 -8.51 16.89 2.33
C LYS A 38 -7.24 16.70 1.50
N VAL A 39 -7.29 15.79 0.52
CA VAL A 39 -6.20 15.62 -0.43
C VAL A 39 -6.18 16.90 -1.26
N GLY A 40 -5.07 17.63 -1.19
CA GLY A 40 -4.86 18.81 -2.03
C GLY A 40 -4.35 18.41 -3.40
N ARG A 41 -4.21 19.38 -4.30
CA ARG A 41 -3.52 19.20 -5.58
C ARG A 41 -2.09 18.73 -5.30
N VAL A 42 -1.63 17.70 -6.01
CA VAL A 42 -0.29 17.13 -5.83
C VAL A 42 0.55 17.35 -7.09
N LYS A 43 1.85 17.60 -6.91
CA LYS A 43 2.79 17.72 -8.03
C LYS A 43 3.47 16.38 -8.29
N VAL A 44 3.52 15.94 -9.53
CA VAL A 44 4.11 14.65 -9.93
C VAL A 44 5.26 14.87 -10.91
N ARG A 45 6.26 13.99 -10.82
CA ARG A 45 7.40 13.89 -11.75
C ARG A 45 7.83 12.43 -11.86
N VAL A 46 8.40 12.07 -13.00
CA VAL A 46 9.04 10.77 -13.21
C VAL A 46 10.54 10.99 -13.26
N ASP A 47 11.28 10.15 -12.53
CA ASP A 47 12.72 10.07 -12.65
C ASP A 47 13.06 9.15 -13.85
N SER A 48 13.61 9.74 -14.91
CA SER A 48 13.97 9.04 -16.14
C SER A 48 15.05 7.98 -15.94
N ASP A 49 15.95 8.17 -14.97
CA ASP A 49 17.09 7.26 -14.75
C ASP A 49 16.64 5.94 -14.12
N THR A 50 15.49 5.95 -13.44
CA THR A 50 14.90 4.76 -12.80
C THR A 50 13.71 4.18 -13.55
N CYS A 51 13.18 4.92 -14.54
CA CYS A 51 12.03 4.51 -15.32
C CYS A 51 12.43 3.44 -16.34
N VAL A 52 12.09 2.18 -16.08
CA VAL A 52 12.42 1.05 -16.97
C VAL A 52 11.31 0.71 -17.97
N GLY A 53 10.26 1.53 -18.08
CA GLY A 53 9.17 1.29 -19.05
C GLY A 53 8.22 0.15 -18.67
N HIS A 54 7.96 -0.09 -17.37
CA HIS A 54 7.02 -1.14 -16.93
C HIS A 54 5.54 -0.84 -17.32
N GLY A 55 5.22 0.42 -17.61
CA GLY A 55 3.92 0.83 -18.13
C GLY A 55 2.73 0.78 -17.17
N ARG A 56 2.96 0.59 -15.87
CA ARG A 56 1.88 0.59 -14.87
C ARG A 56 1.27 1.98 -14.65
N CYS A 57 2.07 3.02 -14.77
CA CYS A 57 1.65 4.40 -14.55
C CYS A 57 0.50 4.79 -15.50
N TYR A 58 0.72 4.70 -16.80
CA TYR A 58 -0.27 5.07 -17.81
C TYR A 58 -1.41 4.05 -17.98
N VAL A 59 -1.27 2.83 -17.45
CA VAL A 59 -2.40 1.88 -17.35
C VAL A 59 -3.32 2.23 -16.19
N LEU A 60 -2.76 2.69 -15.06
CA LEU A 60 -3.53 3.01 -13.85
C LEU A 60 -4.09 4.44 -13.84
N ALA A 61 -3.37 5.38 -14.45
CA ALA A 61 -3.73 6.80 -14.50
C ALA A 61 -3.37 7.39 -15.89
N PRO A 62 -4.09 7.00 -16.95
CA PRO A 62 -3.84 7.47 -18.32
C PRO A 62 -4.02 8.99 -18.50
N GLU A 63 -4.73 9.65 -17.59
CA GLU A 63 -4.93 11.10 -17.58
C GLU A 63 -3.69 11.86 -17.08
N VAL A 64 -2.82 11.19 -16.31
CA VAL A 64 -1.63 11.80 -15.68
C VAL A 64 -0.35 11.38 -16.39
N PHE A 65 -0.29 10.14 -16.87
CA PHE A 65 0.91 9.56 -17.47
C PHE A 65 0.61 8.99 -18.87
N GLY A 66 1.58 9.10 -19.77
CA GLY A 66 1.57 8.46 -21.08
C GLY A 66 2.86 7.67 -21.34
N PRO A 67 2.87 6.76 -22.33
CA PRO A 67 4.08 6.18 -22.87
C PRO A 67 4.74 7.10 -23.90
N ASP A 68 6.06 7.22 -23.86
CA ASP A 68 6.84 7.79 -24.96
C ASP A 68 7.09 6.75 -26.08
N GLU A 69 7.90 7.11 -27.09
CA GLU A 69 8.23 6.23 -28.21
C GLU A 69 9.01 4.96 -27.84
N TYR A 70 9.64 4.96 -26.66
CA TYR A 70 10.41 3.84 -26.11
C TYR A 70 9.63 3.06 -25.04
N GLY A 71 8.42 3.51 -24.69
CA GLY A 71 7.58 2.93 -23.64
C GLY A 71 7.93 3.39 -22.23
N HIS A 72 8.80 4.40 -22.07
CA HIS A 72 9.02 5.06 -20.79
C HIS A 72 7.86 6.00 -20.46
N SER A 73 7.74 6.36 -19.18
CA SER A 73 6.67 7.25 -18.74
C SER A 73 6.98 8.70 -19.06
N GLU A 74 6.04 9.35 -19.76
CA GLU A 74 5.93 10.79 -19.89
C GLU A 74 4.84 11.32 -18.92
N VAL A 75 5.04 12.51 -18.36
CA VAL A 75 4.06 13.16 -17.48
C VAL A 75 3.21 14.12 -18.32
N LEU A 76 1.91 13.83 -18.42
CA LEU A 76 0.94 14.62 -19.19
C LEU A 76 0.33 15.75 -18.35
N LEU A 77 0.15 15.49 -17.05
CA LEU A 77 -0.37 16.45 -16.08
C LEU A 77 0.50 16.45 -14.82
N ASP A 78 1.30 17.49 -14.64
CA ASP A 78 2.23 17.58 -13.50
C ASP A 78 1.56 18.07 -12.21
N GLU A 79 0.43 18.77 -12.29
CA GLU A 79 -0.36 19.25 -11.15
C GLU A 79 -1.73 18.57 -11.06
N VAL A 80 -1.78 17.43 -10.37
CA VAL A 80 -2.94 16.53 -10.31
C VAL A 80 -3.97 17.03 -9.29
N PRO A 81 -5.20 17.33 -9.72
CA PRO A 81 -6.27 17.74 -8.81
C PRO A 81 -6.81 16.56 -7.98
N PRO A 82 -7.47 16.82 -6.85
CA PRO A 82 -8.00 15.77 -5.98
C PRO A 82 -9.25 15.05 -6.52
N GLU A 83 -9.90 15.58 -7.55
CA GLU A 83 -11.07 14.98 -8.20
C GLU A 83 -10.74 13.93 -9.28
N LEU A 84 -9.45 13.70 -9.53
CA LEU A 84 -8.94 12.67 -10.44
C LEU A 84 -8.67 11.35 -9.69
#